data_AF-A0A658NNL1-F1
#
_entry.id   AF-A0A658NNL1-F1
#
_cell.length_a   1.000
_cell.length_b   1.000
_cell.length_c   1.000
_cell.angle_alpha   90.00
_cell.angle_beta   90.00
_cell.angle_gamma   90.00
#
_symmetry.space_group_name_H-M   'P 1'
#
loop_
_entity.id
_entity.type
_entity.pdbx_description
1 polymer ?
#
loop_
_entity_poly.entity_id
_entity_poly.type
_entity_poly.pdbx_seq_one_letter_code
_entity_poly.pdbx_strand_id
1 'polypeptide(L)'
;MPNRSHGLRETIERFARGEGVELNVALEMDSLPQIKELVARGSGYSILAHSAARRELESREVVLVPIDKPVMRRTVHLVRNPV
;
A
#
# COMPACT_ATOMS: atom_id res chain seq x y z
N MET A 1 -4.33 -11.97 -13.71
CA MET A 1 -3.40 -11.79 -14.86
C MET A 1 -2.22 -10.99 -14.35
N PRO A 2 -0.94 -11.37 -14.60
CA PRO A 2 0.20 -10.82 -13.89
C PRO A 2 0.45 -9.39 -14.39
N ASN A 3 0.03 -8.41 -13.59
CA ASN A 3 0.00 -7.02 -13.99
C ASN A 3 1.17 -6.28 -13.32
N ARG A 4 1.76 -5.30 -13.99
CA ARG A 4 2.90 -4.50 -13.48
C ARG A 4 2.58 -3.69 -12.19
N SER A 5 1.40 -3.89 -11.61
CA SER A 5 0.89 -3.29 -10.37
C SER A 5 1.45 -3.89 -9.09
N HIS A 6 2.13 -5.04 -9.11
CA HIS A 6 2.60 -5.69 -7.89
C HIS A 6 3.90 -5.13 -7.26
N GLY A 7 4.52 -4.09 -7.82
CA GLY A 7 5.75 -3.54 -7.24
C GLY A 7 5.59 -3.10 -5.76
N LEU A 8 4.40 -2.65 -5.36
CA LEU A 8 4.10 -2.38 -3.95
C LEU A 8 3.95 -3.68 -3.15
N ARG A 9 3.16 -4.65 -3.64
CA ARG A 9 2.93 -5.93 -2.98
C ARG A 9 4.23 -6.69 -2.76
N GLU A 10 5.04 -6.85 -3.81
CA GLU A 10 6.35 -7.49 -3.74
C GLU A 10 7.29 -6.78 -2.76
N THR A 11 7.23 -5.45 -2.71
CA THR A 11 8.03 -4.67 -1.75
C THR A 11 7.60 -4.94 -0.32
N ILE A 12 6.29 -5.01 -0.06
CA ILE A 12 5.74 -5.30 1.26
C ILE A 12 6.10 -6.73 1.68
N GLU A 13 5.90 -7.72 0.81
CA GLU A 13 6.21 -9.12 1.10
C GLU A 13 7.71 -9.35 1.33
N ARG A 14 8.57 -8.73 0.52
CA ARG A 14 10.02 -8.86 0.68
C ARG A 14 10.48 -8.27 2.01
N PHE A 15 9.96 -7.11 2.38
CA PHE A 15 10.26 -6.49 3.67
C PHE A 15 9.74 -7.33 4.83
N ALA A 16 8.47 -7.72 4.82
CA ALA A 16 7.86 -8.53 5.88
C ALA A 16 8.64 -9.84 6.09
N ARG A 17 9.01 -10.52 5.00
CA ARG A 17 9.84 -11.73 5.05
C ARG A 17 11.23 -11.47 5.64
N GLY A 18 11.87 -10.36 5.27
CA GLY A 18 13.18 -9.98 5.82
C GLY A 18 13.14 -9.69 7.32
N GLU A 19 12.01 -9.19 7.81
CA GLU A 19 11.78 -8.89 9.23
C GLU A 19 11.12 -10.04 10.01
N GLY A 20 10.89 -11.20 9.38
CA GLY A 20 10.22 -12.34 10.02
C GLY A 20 8.75 -12.11 10.37
N VAL A 21 8.08 -11.17 9.71
CA VAL A 21 6.66 -10.85 9.90
C VAL A 21 5.81 -11.64 8.90
N GLU A 22 4.84 -12.40 9.42
CA GLU A 22 3.83 -13.08 8.61
C GLU A 22 2.63 -12.15 8.34
N LEU A 23 2.28 -11.98 7.07
CA LEU A 23 1.15 -11.12 6.68
C LEU A 23 -0.15 -11.92 6.69
N ASN A 24 -1.12 -11.49 7.49
CA ASN A 24 -2.47 -12.03 7.44
C ASN A 24 -3.27 -11.39 6.27
N VAL A 25 -3.18 -11.99 5.09
CA VAL A 25 -3.84 -11.49 3.87
C VAL A 25 -5.24 -12.08 3.75
N ALA A 26 -6.26 -11.31 4.13
CA ALA A 26 -7.65 -11.73 4.03
C ALA A 26 -8.24 -11.66 2.60
N LEU A 27 -7.68 -10.79 1.74
CA LEU A 27 -8.19 -10.55 0.39
C LEU A 27 -7.09 -10.02 -0.53
N GLU A 28 -7.11 -10.45 -1.79
CA GLU A 28 -6.26 -9.94 -2.86
C GLU A 28 -7.11 -9.36 -4.00
N MET A 29 -6.80 -8.15 -4.43
CA MET A 29 -7.47 -7.49 -5.55
C MET A 29 -6.55 -6.52 -6.28
N ASP A 30 -6.74 -6.40 -7.59
CA ASP A 30 -6.00 -5.48 -8.47
C ASP A 30 -6.89 -4.30 -8.87
N SER A 31 -7.47 -3.62 -7.88
CA SER A 31 -8.33 -2.46 -8.14
C SER A 31 -8.32 -1.45 -7.00
N LEU A 32 -7.53 -0.38 -7.18
CA LEU A 32 -7.34 0.65 -6.17
C LEU A 32 -8.65 1.31 -5.70
N PRO A 33 -9.63 1.66 -6.56
CA PRO A 33 -10.89 2.22 -6.09
C PRO A 33 -11.65 1.28 -5.15
N GLN A 34 -11.69 -0.02 -5.46
CA GLN A 34 -12.38 -1.05 -4.69
C GLN A 34 -11.64 -1.33 -3.37
N ILE A 35 -10.31 -1.32 -3.37
CA ILE A 35 -9.50 -1.40 -2.14
C ILE A 35 -9.91 -0.25 -1.20
N LYS A 36 -9.95 0.98 -1.72
CA LYS A 36 -10.29 2.16 -0.92
C LYS A 36 -11.71 2.10 -0.38
N GLU A 37 -12.67 1.67 -1.21
CA GLU A 37 -14.06 1.50 -0.80
C GLU A 37 -14.18 0.52 0.38
N LEU A 38 -13.48 -0.62 0.33
CA LEU A 38 -13.49 -1.59 1.42
C LEU A 38 -12.86 -1.04 2.70
N VAL A 39 -11.78 -0.27 2.58
CA VAL A 39 -11.13 0.38 3.74
C VAL A 39 -12.05 1.45 4.33
N ALA A 40 -12.66 2.31 3.50
CA ALA A 40 -13.57 3.36 3.96
C ALA A 40 -14.82 2.81 4.67
N ARG A 41 -15.30 1.64 4.25
CA ARG A 41 -16.39 0.90 4.92
C ARG A 41 -15.96 0.18 6.21
N GLY A 42 -14.67 0.22 6.57
CA GLY A 42 -14.14 -0.47 7.74
C GLY A 42 -14.03 -1.98 7.59
N SER A 43 -14.04 -2.51 6.35
CA SER A 43 -13.96 -3.96 6.10
C SER A 43 -12.53 -4.52 6.23
N GLY A 44 -11.52 -3.66 6.38
CA GLY A 44 -10.14 -4.09 6.59
C GLY A 44 -9.14 -2.94 6.44
N TYR A 45 -7.87 -3.30 6.34
CA TYR A 45 -6.75 -2.37 6.20
C TYR A 45 -6.00 -2.61 4.89
N SER A 46 -5.34 -1.58 4.38
CA SER A 46 -4.44 -1.70 3.24
C SER A 46 -3.22 -0.80 3.43
N ILE A 47 -2.09 -1.22 2.88
CA ILE A 47 -0.88 -0.41 2.80
C ILE A 47 -0.84 0.20 1.40
N LEU A 48 -0.89 1.53 1.31
CA LEU A 48 -0.85 2.29 0.07
C LEU A 48 0.18 3.41 0.17
N ALA A 49 0.67 3.89 -0.97
CA ALA A 49 1.43 5.14 -0.97
C ALA A 49 0.54 6.28 -0.49
N HIS A 50 1.08 7.19 0.34
CA HIS A 50 0.32 8.33 0.86
C HIS A 50 -0.35 9.16 -0.26
N SER A 51 0.33 9.32 -1.40
CA SER A 51 -0.21 10.02 -2.58
C SER A 51 -1.48 9.36 -3.12
N ALA A 52 -1.60 8.03 -3.01
CA ALA A 52 -2.73 7.28 -3.51
C ALA A 52 -3.98 7.48 -2.65
N ALA A 53 -3.86 7.70 -1.34
CA ALA A 53 -5.00 7.87 -0.41
C ALA A 53 -5.37 9.33 -0.11
N ARG A 54 -4.75 10.30 -0.80
CA ARG A 54 -4.88 11.73 -0.46
C ARG A 54 -6.33 12.21 -0.39
N ARG A 55 -7.16 11.86 -1.38
CA ARG A 55 -8.55 12.33 -1.42
C ARG A 55 -9.36 11.79 -0.26
N GLU A 56 -9.22 10.51 0.03
CA GLU A 56 -9.96 9.83 1.11
C GLU A 56 -9.51 10.31 2.50
N LEU A 57 -8.25 10.75 2.62
CA LEU A 57 -7.74 11.41 3.81
C LEU A 57 -8.29 12.84 3.96
N GLU A 58 -8.31 13.60 2.86
CA GLU A 58 -8.85 14.97 2.83
C GLU A 58 -10.35 14.99 3.14
N SER A 59 -11.11 13.97 2.68
CA SER A 59 -12.54 13.79 2.98
C SER A 59 -12.82 13.12 4.33
N ARG A 60 -11.79 12.65 5.05
CA ARG A 60 -11.89 11.88 6.31
C ARG A 60 -12.66 10.56 6.17
N GLU A 61 -12.71 9.99 4.98
CA GLU A 61 -13.27 8.65 4.74
C GLU A 61 -12.33 7.54 5.24
N VAL A 62 -11.03 7.84 5.34
CA VAL A 62 -10.01 6.94 5.91
C VAL A 62 -9.06 7.72 6.81
N VAL A 63 -8.30 6.98 7.62
CA VAL A 63 -7.22 7.51 8.45
C VAL A 63 -5.90 6.80 8.13
N LEU A 64 -4.78 7.47 8.42
CA LEU A 64 -3.47 6.82 8.39
C LEU A 64 -3.21 6.13 9.72
N VAL A 65 -2.79 4.87 9.65
CA VAL A 65 -2.32 4.11 10.80
C VAL A 65 -0.80 3.95 10.69
N PRO A 66 -0.01 4.49 11.64
CA PRO A 66 1.44 4.34 11.60
C PRO A 66 1.86 2.90 11.90
N ILE A 67 2.84 2.40 11.14
CA ILE A 67 3.52 1.13 11.42
C ILE A 67 4.79 1.46 12.21
N ASP A 68 4.76 1.26 13.53
CA ASP A 68 5.89 1.62 14.42
C ASP A 68 7.08 0.66 14.29
N LYS A 69 6.84 -0.65 14.31
CA LYS A 69 7.87 -1.67 14.11
C LYS A 69 7.34 -2.87 13.34
N PRO A 70 8.10 -3.39 12.36
CA PRO A 70 9.28 -2.78 11.73
C PRO A 70 8.90 -1.63 10.78
N VAL A 71 9.65 -0.52 10.80
CA VAL A 71 9.38 0.65 9.93
C VAL A 71 9.82 0.38 8.50
N MET A 72 8.86 0.36 7.56
CA MET A 72 9.17 0.31 6.13
C MET A 72 9.40 1.71 5.56
N ARG A 73 10.50 1.90 4.85
CA ARG A 73 10.78 3.12 4.06
C ARG A 73 10.92 2.77 2.59
N ARG A 74 10.33 3.59 1.72
CA ARG A 74 10.48 3.48 0.27
C ARG A 74 10.78 4.85 -0.34
N THR A 75 11.85 4.92 -1.12
CA THR A 75 12.23 6.13 -1.86
C THR A 75 11.57 6.13 -3.23
N VAL A 76 11.04 7.29 -3.63
CA VAL A 76 10.56 7.54 -4.99
C VAL A 76 11.62 8.34 -5.73
N HIS A 77 12.01 7.87 -6.91
CA HIS A 77 13.02 8.51 -7.73
C HIS A 77 12.38 9.12 -8.98
N LEU A 78 12.79 10.33 -9.33
CA LEU A 78 12.53 10.91 -10.64
C LEU A 78 13.63 10.45 -11.59
N VAL A 79 13.25 9.77 -12.68
CA VAL A 79 14.19 9.31 -13.70
C VAL A 79 13.88 10.05 -14.99
N ARG A 80 14.92 10.61 -15.61
CA ARG A 80 14.84 11.21 -16.95
C ARG A 80 15.87 10.55 -17.85
N ASN A 81 15.52 10.32 -19.11
CA ASN A 81 16.50 9.95 -20.11
C ASN A 81 17.38 11.18 -20.41
N PRO A 82 18.71 11.13 -20.23
CA PRO A 82 19.56 12.19 -20.74
C PRO A 82 19.42 12.20 -22.27
N VAL A 83 18.90 13.31 -22.80
CA VAL A 83 18.96 13.62 -24.23
C VAL A 83 20.42 13.81 -24.62
#